data_AF-A0A8B6DHL9-F1
#
_entry.id   AF-A0A8B6DHL9-F1
#
_cell.length_a   1.000
_cell.length_b   1.000
_cell.length_c   1.000
_cell.angle_alpha   90.00
_cell.angle_beta   90.00
_cell.angle_gamma   90.00
#
_symmetry.space_group_name_H-M   'P 1'
#
loop_
_entity.id
_entity.type
_entity.pdbx_description
1 polymer ?
#
loop_
_entity_poly.entity_id
_entity_poly.type
_entity_poly.pdbx_seq_one_letter_code
_entity_poly.pdbx_strand_id
1 'polypeptide(L)'
;MEMSSAKHFHDFSINSENITEYRLLRRGDLLAVEGEQEGIQYFHQGIFLGHDKGIAEFGGATKRNATVRNVDLLQFTNYGKRRLVRILVNNQNCLPPEEAAQNAEKLIENPHRWGPYDLLANNCEHFAMKCKTGVAVSFQVIQRLRECLKNPLQIIRYAGASSGGVGSGFGSLGSR
;
A
#
# COMPACT_ATOMS: atom_id res chain seq x y z
N MET A 1 3.07 -13.86 -27.42
CA MET A 1 2.70 -13.26 -26.12
C MET A 1 3.48 -14.04 -25.06
N GLU A 2 4.57 -13.46 -24.54
CA GLU A 2 5.31 -14.09 -23.44
C GLU A 2 4.42 -14.14 -22.20
N MET A 3 4.18 -15.34 -21.69
CA MET A 3 3.67 -15.52 -20.33
C MET A 3 4.78 -15.05 -19.38
N SER A 4 4.64 -13.83 -18.86
CA SER A 4 5.47 -13.31 -17.78
C SER A 4 5.44 -14.30 -16.62
N SER A 5 6.59 -14.93 -16.36
CA SER A 5 6.77 -15.89 -15.26
C SER A 5 6.36 -15.24 -13.93
N ALA A 6 5.43 -15.87 -13.21
CA ALA A 6 5.01 -15.41 -11.90
C ALA A 6 6.18 -15.56 -10.91
N LYS A 7 6.47 -14.52 -10.13
CA LYS A 7 7.49 -14.61 -9.07
C LYS A 7 6.98 -15.49 -7.92
N HIS A 8 7.89 -16.29 -7.37
CA HIS A 8 7.58 -17.32 -6.39
C HIS A 8 7.81 -16.82 -4.96
N PHE A 9 7.34 -17.60 -3.99
CA PHE A 9 7.29 -17.21 -2.58
C PHE A 9 8.62 -16.69 -1.99
N HIS A 10 9.77 -17.28 -2.35
CA HIS A 10 11.09 -16.86 -1.83
C HIS A 10 11.56 -15.50 -2.36
N ASP A 11 10.89 -14.94 -3.36
CA ASP A 11 11.28 -13.69 -3.99
C ASP A 11 10.81 -12.47 -3.18
N PHE A 12 9.82 -12.62 -2.28
CA PHE A 12 9.22 -11.48 -1.59
C PHE A 12 9.43 -11.54 -0.08
N SER A 13 10.08 -10.50 0.46
CA SER A 13 9.93 -10.13 1.87
C SER A 13 8.83 -9.07 1.98
N ILE A 14 7.79 -9.38 2.76
CA ILE A 14 6.60 -8.56 2.95
C ILE A 14 6.49 -8.22 4.43
N ASN A 15 6.36 -6.93 4.72
CA ASN A 15 6.04 -6.38 6.04
C ASN A 15 4.86 -5.42 5.90
N SER A 16 4.33 -4.96 7.02
CA SER A 16 3.24 -3.99 7.04
C SER A 16 3.38 -3.06 8.24
N GLU A 17 2.90 -1.82 8.10
CA GLU A 17 2.93 -0.80 9.15
C GLU A 17 1.60 -0.06 9.25
N ASN A 18 1.19 0.32 10.46
CA ASN A 18 -0.01 1.16 10.62
C ASN A 18 0.25 2.59 10.18
N ILE A 19 -0.74 3.18 9.49
CA ILE A 19 -0.74 4.59 9.13
C ILE A 19 -1.78 5.32 9.99
N THR A 20 -1.28 6.14 10.93
CA THR A 20 -2.11 6.97 11.81
C THR A 20 -2.32 8.38 11.27
N GLU A 21 -1.47 8.83 10.35
CA GLU A 21 -1.51 10.18 9.79
C GLU A 21 -1.40 10.14 8.26
N TYR A 22 -2.42 10.65 7.56
CA TYR A 22 -2.47 10.60 6.09
C TYR A 22 -1.35 11.39 5.41
N ARG A 23 -0.79 12.42 6.05
CA ARG A 23 0.37 13.19 5.52
C ARG A 23 1.64 12.36 5.32
N LEU A 24 1.70 11.17 5.93
CA LEU A 24 2.84 10.26 5.77
C LEU A 24 2.77 9.44 4.48
N LEU A 25 1.60 9.43 3.82
CA LEU A 25 1.38 8.71 2.57
C LEU A 25 2.20 9.29 1.44
N ARG A 26 2.71 8.41 0.59
CA ARG A 26 3.49 8.75 -0.60
C ARG A 26 2.86 8.08 -1.80
N ARG A 27 2.80 8.82 -2.91
CA ARG A 27 2.32 8.28 -4.18
C ARG A 27 3.07 6.97 -4.50
N GLY A 28 2.33 5.94 -4.92
CA GLY A 28 2.84 4.59 -5.15
C GLY A 28 2.87 3.68 -3.92
N ASP A 29 2.42 4.16 -2.75
CA ASP A 29 2.24 3.31 -1.58
C ASP A 29 1.17 2.26 -1.86
N LEU A 30 1.50 1.02 -1.49
CA LEU A 30 0.56 -0.09 -1.46
C LEU A 30 -0.14 -0.06 -0.09
N LEU A 31 -1.45 0.14 -0.10
CA LEU A 31 -2.25 0.31 1.10
C LEU A 31 -3.27 -0.81 1.24
N ALA A 32 -3.62 -1.11 2.48
CA ALA A 32 -4.69 -2.03 2.84
C ALA A 32 -5.59 -1.41 3.91
N VAL A 33 -6.88 -1.68 3.81
CA VAL A 33 -7.87 -1.37 4.86
C VAL A 33 -8.59 -2.64 5.28
N GLU A 34 -8.86 -2.74 6.58
CA GLU A 34 -9.69 -3.84 7.09
C GLU A 34 -11.14 -3.69 6.64
N GLY A 35 -11.72 -4.81 6.22
CA GLY A 35 -13.13 -4.96 5.96
C GLY A 35 -13.67 -6.20 6.65
N GLU A 36 -14.99 -6.26 6.74
CA GLU A 36 -15.71 -7.45 7.16
C GLU A 36 -16.84 -7.68 6.16
N GLN A 37 -16.98 -8.92 5.73
CA GLN A 37 -18.10 -9.35 4.91
C GLN A 37 -18.63 -10.66 5.47
N GLU A 38 -19.90 -10.68 5.85
CA GLU A 38 -20.58 -11.88 6.40
C GLU A 38 -19.82 -12.47 7.61
N GLY A 39 -19.28 -11.61 8.48
CA GLY A 39 -18.50 -12.02 9.66
C GLY A 39 -17.07 -12.48 9.35
N ILE A 40 -16.66 -12.48 8.07
CA ILE A 40 -15.31 -12.84 7.64
C ILE A 40 -14.50 -11.56 7.44
N GLN A 41 -13.44 -11.40 8.23
CA GLN A 41 -12.47 -10.32 8.06
C GLN A 41 -11.70 -10.50 6.76
N TYR A 42 -11.52 -9.39 6.03
CA TYR A 42 -10.71 -9.32 4.83
C TYR A 42 -9.94 -8.00 4.79
N PHE A 43 -9.00 -7.89 3.86
CA PHE A 43 -8.31 -6.64 3.60
C PHE A 43 -8.58 -6.20 2.18
N HIS A 44 -9.04 -4.96 2.00
CA HIS A 44 -9.14 -4.35 0.68
C HIS A 44 -7.86 -3.57 0.38
N GLN A 45 -7.32 -3.74 -0.82
CA GLN A 45 -6.01 -3.18 -1.19
C GLN A 45 -6.11 -2.21 -2.37
N GLY A 46 -5.20 -1.23 -2.37
CA GLY A 46 -5.09 -0.25 -3.45
C GLY A 46 -3.74 0.46 -3.47
N ILE A 47 -3.50 1.26 -4.51
CA ILE A 47 -2.31 2.08 -4.69
C ILE A 47 -2.67 3.55 -4.46
N PHE A 48 -1.96 4.23 -3.57
CA PHE A 48 -2.15 5.67 -3.36
C PHE A 48 -1.60 6.48 -4.52
N LEU A 49 -2.45 7.28 -5.16
CA LEU A 49 -2.10 8.11 -6.30
C LEU A 49 -1.78 9.55 -5.93
N GLY A 50 -2.16 10.00 -4.74
CA GLY A 50 -1.99 11.36 -4.26
C GLY A 50 -3.20 11.81 -3.43
N HIS A 51 -3.07 12.93 -2.72
CA HIS A 51 -4.16 13.46 -1.90
C HIS A 51 -5.33 13.99 -2.74
N ASP A 52 -5.01 14.56 -3.91
CA ASP A 52 -5.93 15.08 -4.91
C ASP A 52 -6.52 13.98 -5.79
N LYS A 53 -5.76 12.91 -6.02
CA LYS A 53 -6.17 11.80 -6.88
C LYS A 53 -6.86 10.68 -6.13
N GLY A 54 -6.47 10.34 -4.90
CA GLY A 54 -7.06 9.24 -4.13
C GLY A 54 -6.34 7.90 -4.29
N ILE A 55 -7.10 6.81 -4.33
CA ILE A 55 -6.63 5.42 -4.34
C ILE A 55 -7.11 4.72 -5.60
N ALA A 56 -6.18 4.14 -6.35
CA ALA A 56 -6.51 3.14 -7.35
C ALA A 56 -6.82 1.80 -6.67
N GLU A 57 -8.02 1.28 -6.85
CA GLU A 57 -8.45 -0.02 -6.33
C GLU A 57 -9.12 -0.87 -7.41
N PHE A 58 -9.15 -2.18 -7.18
CA PHE A 58 -10.00 -3.10 -7.95
C PHE A 58 -11.16 -3.56 -7.07
N GLY A 59 -12.33 -2.97 -7.29
CA GLY A 59 -13.47 -3.11 -6.39
C GLY A 59 -14.78 -2.63 -7.01
N GLY A 60 -15.87 -2.81 -6.28
CA GLY A 60 -17.21 -2.45 -6.71
C GLY A 60 -18.25 -2.80 -5.66
N ALA A 61 -19.51 -2.41 -5.90
CA ALA A 61 -20.61 -2.74 -4.98
C ALA A 61 -20.81 -4.26 -4.80
N THR A 62 -20.45 -5.04 -5.82
CA THR A 62 -20.45 -6.50 -5.80
C THR A 62 -19.21 -7.03 -6.53
N LYS A 63 -18.85 -8.29 -6.30
CA LYS A 63 -17.76 -8.97 -7.03
C LYS A 63 -18.00 -8.98 -8.55
N ARG A 64 -19.27 -9.09 -8.98
CA ARG A 64 -19.66 -9.06 -10.40
C ARG A 64 -19.40 -7.69 -11.05
N ASN A 65 -19.55 -6.62 -10.27
CA ASN A 65 -19.39 -5.24 -10.75
C ASN A 65 -18.00 -4.67 -10.41
N ALA A 66 -17.06 -5.50 -9.96
CA ALA A 66 -15.73 -5.06 -9.63
C ALA A 66 -15.00 -4.60 -10.89
N THR A 67 -14.40 -3.42 -10.81
CA THR A 67 -13.61 -2.80 -11.89
C THR A 67 -12.44 -2.06 -11.29
N VAL A 68 -11.43 -1.78 -12.10
CA VAL A 68 -10.35 -0.87 -11.69
C VAL A 68 -10.93 0.53 -11.70
N ARG A 69 -10.78 1.24 -10.58
CA ARG A 69 -11.34 2.58 -10.38
C ARG A 69 -10.51 3.38 -9.42
N ASN A 70 -10.79 4.67 -9.39
CA ASN A 70 -10.26 5.58 -8.40
C ASN A 70 -11.32 5.85 -7.33
N VAL A 71 -10.92 5.93 -6.07
CA VAL A 71 -11.77 6.30 -4.93
C VAL A 71 -11.06 7.29 -4.03
N ASP A 72 -11.83 8.15 -3.35
CA ASP A 72 -11.26 9.08 -2.38
C ASP A 72 -10.61 8.32 -1.21
N LEU A 73 -9.51 8.86 -0.67
CA LEU A 73 -8.84 8.28 0.50
C LEU A 73 -9.81 8.09 1.69
N LEU A 74 -10.71 9.06 1.92
CA LEU A 74 -11.72 8.96 2.98
C LEU A 74 -12.74 7.86 2.69
N GLN A 75 -13.17 7.68 1.43
CA GLN A 75 -14.08 6.59 1.09
C GLN A 75 -13.40 5.24 1.28
N PHE A 76 -12.14 5.11 0.85
CA PHE A 76 -11.33 3.90 1.02
C PHE A 76 -11.24 3.49 2.49
N THR A 77 -10.98 4.43 3.40
CA THR A 77 -10.87 4.19 4.85
C THR A 77 -12.21 4.15 5.58
N ASN A 78 -13.34 4.27 4.87
CA ASN A 78 -14.67 4.45 5.46
C ASN A 78 -14.67 5.60 6.49
N TYR A 79 -14.21 6.77 6.07
CA TYR A 79 -14.10 7.99 6.86
C TYR A 79 -13.30 7.77 8.15
N GLY A 80 -12.19 7.03 8.06
CA GLY A 80 -11.30 6.71 9.17
C GLY A 80 -11.80 5.60 10.10
N LYS A 81 -12.95 4.97 9.83
CA LYS A 81 -13.44 3.83 10.63
C LYS A 81 -12.65 2.55 10.42
N ARG A 82 -11.97 2.42 9.28
CA ARG A 82 -11.13 1.26 8.96
C ARG A 82 -9.67 1.56 9.27
N ARG A 83 -8.99 0.59 9.88
CA ARG A 83 -7.55 0.62 10.09
C ARG A 83 -6.84 0.68 8.74
N LEU A 84 -6.02 1.71 8.53
CA LEU A 84 -5.19 1.87 7.34
C LEU A 84 -3.78 1.33 7.60
N VAL A 85 -3.33 0.47 6.71
CA VAL A 85 -2.02 -0.19 6.79
C VAL A 85 -1.28 0.05 5.49
N ARG A 86 0.02 0.38 5.57
CA ARG A 86 0.93 0.37 4.42
C ARG A 86 1.62 -0.98 4.35
N ILE A 87 1.62 -1.59 3.17
CA ILE A 87 2.34 -2.82 2.87
C ILE A 87 3.72 -2.45 2.32
N LEU A 88 4.75 -3.02 2.93
CA LEU A 88 6.15 -2.87 2.55
C LEU A 88 6.61 -4.16 1.87
N VAL A 89 6.84 -4.08 0.57
CA VAL A 89 7.44 -5.18 -0.20
C VAL A 89 8.88 -4.79 -0.51
N ASN A 90 9.84 -5.69 -0.29
CA ASN A 90 11.27 -5.38 -0.44
C ASN A 90 11.63 -4.87 -1.85
N ASN A 91 12.57 -3.92 -1.90
CA ASN A 91 12.93 -3.07 -3.04
C ASN A 91 13.45 -3.82 -4.28
N GLN A 92 14.06 -4.99 -4.16
CA GLN A 92 14.59 -5.72 -5.33
C GLN A 92 13.50 -6.18 -6.30
N ASN A 93 12.26 -6.31 -5.80
CA ASN A 93 11.13 -6.83 -6.57
C ASN A 93 9.98 -5.84 -6.72
N CYS A 94 10.17 -4.60 -6.25
CA CYS A 94 9.21 -3.52 -6.41
C CYS A 94 9.63 -2.59 -7.52
N LEU A 95 8.64 -2.10 -8.26
CA LEU A 95 8.82 -0.94 -9.09
C LEU A 95 9.02 0.30 -8.19
N PRO A 96 9.75 1.32 -8.68
CA PRO A 96 9.76 2.64 -8.07
C PRO A 96 8.33 3.13 -7.79
N PRO A 97 8.09 3.87 -6.69
CA PRO A 97 6.75 4.29 -6.31
C PRO A 97 5.99 5.00 -7.44
N GLU A 98 6.67 5.86 -8.19
CA GLU A 98 6.04 6.56 -9.31
C GLU A 98 5.62 5.61 -10.45
N GLU A 99 6.44 4.61 -10.78
CA GLU A 99 6.08 3.59 -11.78
C GLU A 99 4.91 2.73 -11.32
N ALA A 100 4.85 2.38 -10.04
CA ALA A 100 3.71 1.65 -9.47
C ALA A 100 2.41 2.46 -9.59
N ALA A 101 2.46 3.77 -9.32
CA ALA A 101 1.32 4.67 -9.47
C ALA A 101 0.91 4.83 -10.95
N GLN A 102 1.87 4.98 -11.87
CA GLN A 102 1.60 5.06 -13.31
C GLN A 102 0.96 3.78 -13.86
N ASN A 103 1.38 2.60 -13.38
CA ASN A 103 0.74 1.34 -13.76
C ASN A 103 -0.72 1.29 -13.32
N ALA A 104 -1.01 1.76 -12.10
CA ALA A 104 -2.35 1.84 -11.59
C ALA A 104 -3.22 2.84 -12.40
N GLU A 105 -2.67 4.01 -12.75
CA GLU A 105 -3.34 5.00 -13.61
C GLU A 105 -3.67 4.46 -15.00
N LYS A 106 -2.71 3.77 -15.65
CA LYS A 106 -2.95 3.10 -16.95
C LYS A 106 -4.09 2.07 -16.90
N LEU A 107 -4.23 1.37 -15.78
CA LEU A 107 -5.30 0.41 -15.58
C LEU A 107 -6.64 1.09 -15.24
N ILE A 108 -6.64 2.26 -14.60
CA ILE A 108 -7.83 3.09 -14.46
C ILE A 108 -8.32 3.60 -15.83
N GLU A 109 -7.40 4.03 -16.69
CA GLU A 109 -7.73 4.49 -18.06
C GLU A 109 -8.30 3.35 -18.92
N ASN A 110 -7.88 2.11 -18.68
CA ASN A 110 -8.26 0.95 -19.48
C ASN A 110 -8.64 -0.25 -18.59
N PRO A 111 -9.73 -0.16 -17.80
CA PRO A 111 -10.03 -1.12 -16.73
C PRO A 111 -10.32 -2.53 -17.26
N HIS A 112 -10.86 -2.64 -18.48
CA HIS A 112 -11.11 -3.93 -19.13
C HIS A 112 -9.84 -4.77 -19.35
N ARG A 113 -8.65 -4.14 -19.37
CA ARG A 113 -7.37 -4.87 -19.51
C ARG A 113 -7.00 -5.69 -18.27
N TRP A 114 -7.60 -5.38 -17.11
CA TRP A 114 -7.39 -6.14 -15.89
C TRP A 114 -8.19 -7.45 -15.86
N GLY A 115 -9.36 -7.46 -16.50
CA GLY A 115 -10.26 -8.61 -16.56
C GLY A 115 -11.25 -8.68 -15.38
N PRO A 116 -12.13 -9.71 -15.38
CA PRO A 116 -13.18 -9.87 -14.38
C PRO A 116 -12.63 -10.40 -13.06
N TYR A 117 -13.35 -10.13 -11.97
CA TYR A 117 -12.95 -10.56 -10.64
C TYR A 117 -12.92 -12.09 -10.48
N ASP A 118 -11.85 -12.58 -9.84
CA ASP A 118 -11.68 -13.98 -9.44
C ASP A 118 -11.15 -14.04 -8.00
N LEU A 119 -11.74 -14.92 -7.16
CA LEU A 119 -11.41 -15.00 -5.74
C LEU A 119 -9.97 -15.47 -5.46
N LEU A 120 -9.41 -16.30 -6.33
CA LEU A 120 -8.13 -16.97 -6.13
C LEU A 120 -6.99 -16.30 -6.89
N ALA A 121 -7.25 -15.62 -8.01
CA ALA A 121 -6.20 -15.14 -8.92
C ALA A 121 -6.36 -13.70 -9.42
N ASN A 122 -7.57 -13.12 -9.44
CA ASN A 122 -7.81 -11.78 -10.00
C ASN A 122 -8.70 -10.93 -9.08
N ASN A 123 -8.18 -10.61 -7.90
CA ASN A 123 -8.85 -9.81 -6.88
C ASN A 123 -8.04 -8.54 -6.57
N CYS A 124 -8.45 -7.78 -5.54
CA CYS A 124 -7.78 -6.53 -5.19
C CYS A 124 -6.32 -6.70 -4.81
N GLU A 125 -5.95 -7.83 -4.18
CA GLU A 125 -4.58 -8.10 -3.77
C GLU A 125 -3.67 -8.36 -4.98
N HIS A 126 -4.16 -9.12 -5.97
CA HIS A 126 -3.43 -9.35 -7.22
C HIS A 126 -3.25 -8.06 -8.02
N PHE A 127 -4.29 -7.21 -8.08
CA PHE A 127 -4.23 -5.90 -8.70
C PHE A 127 -3.14 -5.03 -8.09
N ALA A 128 -3.20 -4.86 -6.77
CA ALA A 128 -2.31 -3.94 -6.09
C ALA A 128 -0.85 -4.45 -6.12
N MET A 129 -0.64 -5.77 -5.98
CA MET A 129 0.68 -6.38 -6.13
C MET A 129 1.23 -6.30 -7.56
N LYS A 130 0.41 -6.50 -8.59
CA LYS A 130 0.83 -6.36 -9.99
C LYS A 130 1.23 -4.92 -10.30
N CYS A 131 0.50 -3.93 -9.78
CA CYS A 131 0.91 -2.53 -9.89
C CYS A 131 2.23 -2.27 -9.17
N LYS A 132 2.39 -2.79 -7.95
CA LYS A 132 3.58 -2.55 -7.12
C LYS A 132 4.85 -3.23 -7.63
N THR A 133 4.73 -4.39 -8.27
CA THR A 133 5.87 -5.25 -8.65
C THR A 133 6.07 -5.38 -10.15
N GLY A 134 5.07 -4.98 -10.96
CA GLY A 134 5.08 -5.15 -12.42
C GLY A 134 4.81 -6.58 -12.89
N VAL A 135 4.80 -7.57 -12.00
CA VAL A 135 4.68 -9.00 -12.34
C VAL A 135 3.46 -9.64 -11.69
N ALA A 136 2.99 -10.75 -12.26
CA ALA A 136 1.97 -11.54 -11.59
C ALA A 136 2.58 -12.22 -10.36
N VAL A 137 1.79 -12.32 -9.29
CA VAL A 137 2.21 -12.96 -8.04
C VAL A 137 1.38 -14.22 -7.81
N SER A 138 2.00 -15.22 -7.19
CA SER A 138 1.32 -16.48 -6.90
C SER A 138 0.36 -16.37 -5.72
N PHE A 139 -0.58 -17.30 -5.62
CA PHE A 139 -1.53 -17.38 -4.51
C PHE A 139 -0.83 -17.47 -3.14
N GLN A 140 0.31 -18.16 -3.04
CA GLN A 140 1.08 -18.29 -1.79
C GLN A 140 1.61 -16.94 -1.31
N VAL A 141 2.05 -16.06 -2.22
CA VAL A 141 2.49 -14.70 -1.88
C VAL A 141 1.31 -13.89 -1.33
N ILE A 142 0.13 -14.02 -1.92
CA ILE A 142 -1.09 -13.36 -1.44
C ILE A 142 -1.51 -13.86 -0.05
N GLN A 143 -1.38 -15.16 0.25
CA GLN A 143 -1.68 -15.68 1.58
C GLN A 143 -0.77 -15.08 2.65
N ARG A 144 0.53 -15.03 2.37
CA ARG A 144 1.51 -14.40 3.27
C ARG A 144 1.25 -12.91 3.47
N LEU A 145 0.89 -12.21 2.40
CA LEU A 145 0.47 -10.81 2.49
C LEU A 145 -0.71 -10.65 3.46
N ARG A 146 -1.74 -11.50 3.37
CA ARG A 146 -2.90 -11.48 4.28
C ARG A 146 -2.49 -11.77 5.73
N GLU A 147 -1.54 -12.67 5.96
CA GLU A 147 -1.00 -12.94 7.30
C GLU A 147 -0.27 -11.72 7.89
N CYS A 148 0.59 -11.07 7.10
CA CYS A 148 1.28 -9.84 7.50
C CYS A 148 0.33 -8.70 7.86
N LEU A 149 -0.84 -8.63 7.22
CA LEU A 149 -1.82 -7.59 7.48
C LEU A 149 -2.55 -7.75 8.82
N LYS A 150 -2.62 -8.96 9.39
CA LYS A 150 -3.27 -9.20 10.68
C LYS A 150 -2.51 -8.55 11.84
N ASN A 151 -1.18 -8.56 11.77
CA ASN A 151 -0.28 -8.07 12.82
C ASN A 151 0.74 -7.04 12.28
N PRO A 152 0.30 -5.84 11.89
CA PRO A 152 1.19 -4.81 11.36
C PRO A 152 2.13 -4.26 12.43
N LEU A 153 3.35 -3.91 12.02
CA LEU A 153 4.31 -3.24 12.87
C LEU A 153 3.76 -1.87 13.29
N GLN A 154 3.93 -1.55 14.57
CA GLN A 154 3.66 -0.20 15.07
C GLN A 154 4.94 0.63 14.92
N ILE A 155 5.02 1.46 13.88
CA ILE A 155 6.09 2.44 13.79
C ILE A 155 5.68 3.69 14.55
N ILE A 156 6.09 3.78 15.82
CA ILE A 156 6.04 5.03 16.58
C ILE A 156 7.11 5.96 15.98
N ARG A 157 6.69 6.81 15.04
CA ARG A 157 7.54 7.92 14.60
C ARG A 157 7.52 8.98 15.69
N TYR A 158 8.53 8.97 16.56
CA TYR A 158 8.86 10.16 17.32
C TYR A 158 9.12 11.27 16.31
N ALA A 159 8.26 12.31 16.31
CA ALA A 159 8.56 13.53 15.60
C ALA A 159 9.90 14.02 16.18
N GLY A 160 10.97 13.89 15.40
CA GLY A 160 12.27 14.41 15.79
C GLY A 160 12.10 15.89 16.10
N ALA A 161 12.28 16.25 17.36
CA ALA A 161 12.63 17.60 17.73
C ALA A 161 13.86 17.94 16.91
N SER A 162 13.71 18.85 15.95
CA SER A 162 14.83 19.39 15.19
C SER A 162 15.83 19.96 16.19
N SER A 163 17.02 19.38 16.20
CA SER A 163 18.20 19.80 16.93
C SER A 163 18.56 21.25 16.58
N GLY A 164 18.26 22.16 17.50
CA GLY A 164 18.85 23.51 17.52
C GLY A 164 20.09 23.53 18.41
N GLY A 165 21.25 23.28 17.81
CA GLY A 165 22.54 23.88 18.19
C GLY A 165 23.14 23.58 19.56
N VAL A 166 24.09 22.64 19.58
CA VAL A 166 25.15 22.58 20.60
C VAL A 166 26.05 23.80 20.40
N GLY A 167 25.89 24.82 21.24
CA GLY A 167 26.82 25.95 21.33
C GLY A 167 27.90 25.68 22.38
N SER A 168 28.94 24.94 22.02
CA SER A 168 30.19 24.89 22.79
C SER A 168 31.10 26.03 22.33
N GLY A 169 31.25 27.07 23.15
CA GLY A 169 32.16 28.18 22.92
C GLY A 169 32.67 28.75 24.24
N PHE A 170 33.95 28.49 24.51
CA PHE A 170 34.75 28.87 25.67
C PHE A 170 34.59 30.33 26.12
N GLY A 171 34.49 30.55 27.44
CA GLY A 171 34.67 31.83 28.12
C GLY A 171 35.25 31.61 29.51
N SER A 172 36.57 31.68 29.60
CA SER A 172 37.39 31.55 30.81
C SER A 172 37.39 32.82 31.66
N LEU A 173 37.34 32.64 33.00
CA LEU A 173 37.83 33.47 34.10
C LEU A 173 37.48 34.97 34.18
N GLY A 174 36.97 35.36 35.35
CA GLY A 174 37.00 36.75 35.82
C GLY A 174 36.27 36.97 37.15
N SER A 175 36.83 36.47 38.26
CA SER A 175 36.47 36.94 39.61
C SER A 175 37.08 38.33 39.85
N ARG A 176 36.27 39.31 40.22
CA ARG A 176 36.62 40.42 41.12
C ARG A 176 35.38 40.86 41.88
#